data_AF-A0A923HR76-F1
#
_entry.id   AF-A0A923HR76-F1
#
_cell.length_a   1.000
_cell.length_b   1.000
_cell.length_c   1.000
_cell.angle_alpha   90.00
_cell.angle_beta   90.00
_cell.angle_gamma   90.00
#
_symmetry.space_group_name_H-M   'P 1'
#
loop_
_entity.id
_entity.type
_entity.pdbx_description
1 polymer ?
#
loop_
_entity_poly.entity_id
_entity_poly.type
_entity_poly.pdbx_seq_one_letter_code
_entity_poly.pdbx_strand_id
1 'polypeptide(L)'
;MSTQKDKEIFGFGDRLTEERLRLGFSQKALAAILEKTSMTQIKYESEETRPDIAYLLGLDKLGADIYYIVTGQRSENNLAKDELEILNGYRSLDDRAKRGVSGMIHGMTESDVSSRAVFKGEVGQVIQGKQEVNAPLAISMGDGRKSKKQ
;
A
#
# COMPACT_ATOMS: atom_id res chain seq x y z
N MET A 1 13.97 18.19 -30.64
CA MET A 1 14.87 17.99 -29.49
C MET A 1 14.05 18.23 -28.22
N SER A 2 13.27 17.24 -27.75
CA SER A 2 12.60 17.37 -26.45
C SER A 2 13.62 17.19 -25.35
N THR A 3 13.67 18.17 -24.45
CA THR A 3 14.59 18.25 -23.32
C THR A 3 14.20 17.19 -22.29
N GLN A 4 15.15 16.62 -21.53
CA GLN A 4 14.85 15.71 -20.40
C GLN A 4 13.79 16.30 -19.44
N LYS A 5 13.76 17.64 -19.29
CA LYS A 5 12.73 18.40 -18.57
C LYS A 5 11.29 18.19 -19.06
N ASP A 6 11.09 17.92 -20.34
CA ASP A 6 9.76 17.74 -20.94
C ASP A 6 9.24 16.31 -20.69
N LYS A 7 10.16 15.37 -20.43
CA LYS A 7 9.83 13.97 -20.15
C LYS A 7 9.36 13.74 -18.72
N GLU A 8 9.85 14.54 -17.76
CA GLU A 8 9.39 14.50 -16.36
C GLU A 8 8.05 15.20 -16.16
N ILE A 9 7.71 16.15 -17.03
CA ILE A 9 6.49 16.97 -16.94
C ILE A 9 5.33 16.35 -17.73
N PHE A 10 5.62 15.41 -18.63
CA PHE A 10 4.62 14.68 -19.41
C PHE A 10 3.59 13.98 -18.50
N GLY A 11 2.31 14.24 -18.73
CA GLY A 11 1.18 13.72 -17.95
C GLY A 11 0.84 14.54 -16.70
N PHE A 12 1.50 15.67 -16.45
CA PHE A 12 1.10 16.61 -15.40
C PHE A 12 -0.34 17.10 -15.61
N GLY A 13 -0.70 17.45 -16.84
CA GLY A 13 -2.03 17.97 -17.17
C GLY A 13 -3.14 16.94 -16.93
N ASP A 14 -2.87 15.69 -17.26
CA ASP A 14 -3.77 14.56 -16.98
C ASP A 14 -3.96 14.36 -15.48
N ARG A 15 -2.89 14.37 -14.70
CA ARG A 15 -2.97 14.22 -13.23
C ARG A 15 -3.67 15.39 -12.55
N LEU A 16 -3.45 16.62 -13.04
CA LEU A 16 -4.20 17.79 -12.59
C LEU A 16 -5.70 17.64 -12.89
N THR A 17 -6.04 17.10 -14.06
CA THR A 17 -7.42 16.80 -14.46
C THR A 17 -8.05 15.75 -13.55
N GLU A 18 -7.33 14.65 -13.27
CA GLU A 18 -7.78 13.61 -12.37
C GLU A 18 -8.07 14.14 -10.97
N GLU A 19 -7.15 14.93 -10.39
CA GLU A 19 -7.35 15.50 -9.06
C GLU A 19 -8.49 16.53 -9.02
N ARG A 20 -8.63 17.36 -10.07
CA ARG A 20 -9.79 18.25 -10.20
C ARG A 20 -11.11 17.48 -10.19
N LEU A 21 -11.18 16.39 -10.95
CA LEU A 21 -12.37 15.54 -11.03
C LEU A 21 -12.63 14.81 -9.72
N ARG A 22 -11.58 14.32 -9.03
CA ARG A 22 -11.68 13.69 -7.70
C ARG A 22 -12.32 14.64 -6.68
N LEU A 23 -11.98 15.93 -6.75
CA LEU A 23 -12.56 16.97 -5.90
C LEU A 23 -13.95 17.45 -6.36
N GLY A 24 -14.46 16.95 -7.49
CA GLY A 24 -15.80 17.29 -8.01
C GLY A 24 -15.90 18.67 -8.65
N PHE A 25 -14.78 19.33 -8.98
CA PHE A 25 -14.81 20.65 -9.59
C PHE A 25 -14.85 20.61 -11.12
N SER A 26 -15.63 21.51 -11.73
CA SER A 26 -15.48 21.82 -13.16
C SER A 26 -14.27 22.73 -13.40
N GLN A 27 -13.74 22.78 -14.62
CA GLN A 27 -12.61 23.66 -14.97
C GLN A 27 -12.91 25.13 -14.61
N LYS A 28 -14.13 25.60 -14.89
CA LYS A 28 -14.56 26.95 -14.56
C LYS A 28 -14.70 27.18 -13.05
N ALA A 29 -15.23 26.21 -12.31
CA ALA A 29 -15.40 26.33 -10.87
C ALA A 29 -14.05 26.37 -10.15
N LEU A 30 -13.12 25.48 -10.51
CA LEU A 30 -11.78 25.46 -9.93
C LEU A 30 -11.01 26.74 -10.24
N ALA A 31 -11.05 27.20 -11.50
CA ALA A 31 -10.42 28.45 -11.89
C ALA A 31 -10.96 29.65 -11.08
N ALA A 32 -12.28 29.74 -10.90
CA ALA A 32 -12.89 30.82 -10.14
C ALA A 32 -12.47 30.82 -8.66
N ILE A 33 -12.39 29.64 -8.03
CA ILE A 33 -11.93 29.51 -6.63
C ILE A 33 -10.47 29.93 -6.47
N LEU A 34 -9.64 29.64 -7.48
CA LEU A 34 -8.22 29.99 -7.50
C LEU A 34 -7.93 31.38 -8.08
N GLU A 35 -8.96 32.20 -8.30
CA GLU A 35 -8.88 33.54 -8.89
C GLU A 35 -8.16 33.57 -10.26
N LYS A 36 -8.31 32.49 -11.04
CA LYS A 36 -7.79 32.34 -12.40
C LYS A 36 -8.94 32.31 -13.42
N THR A 37 -8.58 32.47 -14.69
CA THR A 37 -9.54 32.32 -15.79
C THR A 37 -9.72 30.85 -16.17
N SER A 38 -10.90 30.48 -16.68
CA SER A 38 -11.12 29.12 -17.21
C SER A 38 -10.13 28.74 -18.31
N MET A 39 -9.68 29.71 -19.11
CA MET A 39 -8.65 29.50 -20.13
C MET A 39 -7.30 29.13 -19.50
N THR A 40 -6.95 29.75 -18.37
CA THR A 40 -5.74 29.40 -17.61
C THR A 40 -5.78 27.95 -17.14
N GLN A 41 -6.93 27.49 -16.63
CA GLN A 41 -7.12 26.10 -16.22
C GLN A 41 -6.93 25.13 -17.38
N ILE A 42 -7.55 25.42 -18.53
CA ILE A 42 -7.44 24.59 -19.73
C ILE A 42 -5.97 24.50 -20.19
N LYS A 43 -5.23 25.61 -20.18
CA LYS A 43 -3.80 25.63 -20.55
C LYS A 43 -2.91 24.83 -19.62
N TYR A 44 -3.26 24.74 -18.34
CA TYR A 44 -2.54 23.89 -17.39
C TYR A 44 -2.86 22.41 -17.61
N GLU A 45 -4.12 22.08 -17.85
CA GLU A 45 -4.56 20.71 -18.12
C GLU A 45 -4.08 20.19 -19.48
N SER A 46 -3.86 21.06 -20.48
CA SER A 46 -3.29 20.70 -21.78
C SER A 46 -1.76 20.80 -21.83
N GLU A 47 -1.11 21.12 -20.72
CA GLU A 47 0.35 21.32 -20.60
C GLU A 47 0.92 22.43 -21.51
N GLU A 48 0.07 23.30 -22.07
CA GLU A 48 0.48 24.47 -22.87
C GLU A 48 1.22 25.49 -22.00
N THR A 49 0.88 25.58 -20.71
CA THR A 49 1.54 26.46 -19.74
C THR A 49 1.66 25.76 -18.40
N ARG A 50 2.68 26.13 -17.62
CA ARG A 50 2.92 25.55 -16.30
C ARG A 50 2.29 26.44 -15.22
N PRO A 51 1.61 25.85 -14.21
CA PRO A 51 1.12 26.61 -13.07
C PRO A 51 2.26 27.13 -12.20
N ASP A 52 2.00 28.24 -11.51
CA ASP A 52 2.90 28.79 -10.51
C ASP A 52 2.74 28.09 -9.15
N ILE A 53 3.68 28.33 -8.23
CA ILE A 53 3.63 27.75 -6.88
C ILE A 53 2.39 28.25 -6.12
N ALA A 54 1.96 29.50 -6.34
CA ALA A 54 0.78 30.06 -5.69
C ALA A 54 -0.50 29.30 -6.04
N TYR A 55 -0.63 28.87 -7.30
CA TYR A 55 -1.72 28.04 -7.79
C TYR A 55 -1.70 26.65 -7.16
N LEU A 56 -0.52 26.01 -7.06
CA LEU A 56 -0.38 24.70 -6.38
C LEU A 56 -0.74 24.80 -4.89
N LEU A 57 -0.34 25.86 -4.20
CA LEU A 57 -0.74 26.10 -2.81
C LEU A 57 -2.24 26.34 -2.66
N GLY A 58 -2.88 26.95 -3.65
CA GLY A 58 -4.33 27.07 -3.69
C GLY A 58 -5.02 25.72 -3.83
N LEU A 59 -4.50 24.84 -4.68
CA LEU A 59 -4.99 23.47 -4.85
C LEU A 59 -4.84 22.63 -3.57
N ASP A 60 -3.71 22.76 -2.87
CA ASP A 60 -3.46 22.06 -1.61
C ASP A 60 -4.53 22.39 -0.56
N LYS A 61 -4.90 23.67 -0.45
CA LYS A 61 -5.99 24.13 0.44
C LYS A 61 -7.36 23.57 0.08
N LEU A 62 -7.55 23.15 -1.17
CA LEU A 62 -8.78 22.49 -1.64
C LEU A 62 -8.73 20.96 -1.43
N GLY A 63 -7.64 20.45 -0.86
CA GLY A 63 -7.44 19.03 -0.60
C GLY A 63 -6.95 18.24 -1.81
N ALA A 64 -6.35 18.91 -2.81
CA ALA A 64 -5.71 18.23 -3.94
C ALA A 64 -4.40 17.59 -3.51
N ASP A 65 -4.07 16.41 -4.06
CA ASP A 65 -2.78 15.77 -3.80
C ASP A 65 -1.70 16.40 -4.70
N ILE A 66 -1.01 17.43 -4.18
CA ILE A 66 0.06 18.10 -4.92
C ILE A 66 1.23 17.16 -5.22
N TYR A 67 1.52 16.22 -4.32
CA TYR A 67 2.59 15.25 -4.53
C TYR A 67 2.26 14.36 -5.75
N TYR A 68 1.02 13.88 -5.86
CA TYR A 68 0.57 13.14 -7.03
C TYR A 68 0.64 13.96 -8.31
N ILE A 69 0.13 15.19 -8.29
CA ILE A 69 0.10 16.06 -9.48
C ILE A 69 1.52 16.26 -10.02
N VAL A 70 2.48 16.56 -9.14
CA VAL A 70 3.87 16.85 -9.53
C VAL A 70 4.66 15.60 -9.88
N THR A 71 4.56 14.53 -9.07
CA THR A 71 5.46 13.36 -9.16
C THR A 71 4.86 12.15 -9.88
N GLY A 72 3.54 12.11 -10.04
CA GLY A 72 2.82 10.93 -10.53
C GLY A 72 2.66 9.79 -9.52
N GLN A 73 3.20 9.93 -8.32
CA GLN A 73 3.03 8.96 -7.25
C GLN A 73 1.93 9.45 -6.30
N ARG A 74 0.88 8.64 -6.09
CA ARG A 74 -0.15 9.01 -5.11
C ARG A 74 0.49 9.10 -3.74
N SER A 75 0.21 10.18 -3.03
CA SER A 75 0.65 10.32 -1.67
C SER A 75 -0.13 9.32 -0.82
N GLU A 76 0.56 8.36 -0.23
CA GLU A 76 0.01 7.55 0.87
C GLU A 76 -0.36 8.43 2.07
N ASN A 77 -0.07 9.74 2.05
CA ASN A 77 -0.32 10.68 3.14
C ASN A 77 -1.80 11.01 3.36
N ASN A 78 -2.72 10.64 2.46
CA ASN A 78 -4.16 10.75 2.75
C ASN A 78 -4.64 9.55 3.58
N LEU A 79 -3.92 9.30 4.68
CA LEU A 79 -4.22 8.25 5.63
C LEU A 79 -5.56 8.57 6.31
N ALA A 80 -6.40 7.55 6.44
CA ALA A 80 -7.57 7.68 7.29
C ALA A 80 -7.14 7.98 8.74
N LYS A 81 -8.03 8.57 9.54
CA LYS A 81 -7.68 9.06 10.89
C LYS A 81 -7.11 7.94 11.78
N ASP A 82 -7.65 6.74 11.64
CA ASP A 82 -7.20 5.51 12.30
C ASP A 82 -5.82 5.05 11.82
N GLU A 83 -5.56 5.06 10.52
CA GLU A 83 -4.22 4.76 9.96
C GLU A 83 -3.16 5.75 10.45
N LEU A 84 -3.51 7.04 10.53
CA LEU A 84 -2.63 8.10 11.02
C LEU A 84 -2.33 7.93 12.52
N GLU A 85 -3.30 7.49 13.31
CA GLU A 85 -3.12 7.16 14.73
C GLU A 85 -2.15 5.98 14.92
N ILE A 86 -2.33 4.90 14.15
CA ILE A 86 -1.42 3.75 14.15
C ILE A 86 0.00 4.16 13.77
N LEU A 87 0.15 4.99 12.74
CA LEU A 87 1.44 5.42 12.24
C LEU A 87 2.17 6.34 13.24
N ASN A 88 1.45 7.25 13.90
CA ASN A 88 2.00 8.07 14.98
C ASN A 88 2.42 7.21 16.17
N GLY A 89 1.59 6.24 16.57
CA GLY A 89 1.91 5.26 17.59
C GLY A 89 3.19 4.50 17.25
N TYR A 90 3.26 3.91 16.05
CA TYR A 90 4.41 3.16 15.57
C TYR A 90 5.71 3.98 15.56
N ARG A 91 5.65 5.26 15.16
CA ARG A 91 6.82 6.15 15.15
C ARG A 91 7.38 6.41 16.56
N SER A 92 6.52 6.42 17.58
CA SER A 92 6.92 6.63 18.99
C SER A 92 7.54 5.39 19.66
N LEU A 93 7.43 4.21 19.04
CA LEU A 93 7.93 2.95 19.59
C LEU A 93 9.46 2.80 19.49
N ASP A 94 10.03 2.00 20.39
CA ASP A 94 11.41 1.55 20.33
C ASP A 94 11.59 0.41 19.28
N ASP A 95 12.84 0.08 18.95
CA ASP A 95 13.15 -0.88 17.88
C ASP A 95 12.62 -2.29 18.16
N ARG A 96 12.44 -2.65 19.44
CA ARG A 96 11.86 -3.93 19.84
C ARG A 96 10.37 -3.94 19.59
N ALA A 97 9.64 -2.92 20.04
CA ALA A 97 8.20 -2.83 19.87
C ALA A 97 7.83 -2.64 18.39
N LYS A 98 8.60 -1.89 17.61
CA LYS A 98 8.43 -1.80 16.14
C LYS A 98 8.48 -3.16 15.48
N ARG A 99 9.48 -3.99 15.80
CA ARG A 99 9.58 -5.37 15.32
C ARG A 99 8.40 -6.24 15.74
N GLY A 100 7.90 -6.06 16.96
CA GLY A 100 6.70 -6.75 17.44
C GLY A 100 5.46 -6.40 16.62
N VAL A 101 5.22 -5.10 16.39
CA VAL A 101 4.11 -4.61 15.57
C VAL A 101 4.23 -5.11 14.13
N SER A 102 5.42 -5.03 13.51
CA SER A 102 5.65 -5.55 12.17
C SER A 102 5.41 -7.06 12.08
N GLY A 103 5.86 -7.84 13.08
CA GLY A 103 5.62 -9.28 13.12
C GLY A 103 4.13 -9.63 13.29
N MET A 104 3.40 -8.85 14.09
CA MET A 104 1.96 -9.01 14.27
C MET A 104 1.20 -8.71 12.96
N ILE A 105 1.50 -7.57 12.31
CA ILE A 105 0.89 -7.22 11.02
C ILE A 105 1.18 -8.33 10.01
N HIS A 106 2.43 -8.77 9.89
CA HIS A 106 2.82 -9.82 8.96
C HIS A 106 2.06 -11.13 9.20
N GLY A 107 1.99 -11.58 10.46
CA GLY A 107 1.26 -12.79 10.83
C GLY A 107 -0.27 -12.68 10.68
N MET A 108 -0.82 -11.47 10.71
CA MET A 108 -2.25 -11.22 10.45
C MET A 108 -2.56 -11.05 8.96
N THR A 109 -1.59 -10.60 8.15
CA THR A 109 -1.74 -10.46 6.69
C THR A 109 -1.49 -11.76 5.93
N GLU A 110 -0.74 -12.71 6.50
CA GLU A 110 -0.62 -14.08 5.97
C GLU A 110 -1.88 -14.91 6.28
N SER A 111 -2.99 -14.51 5.65
CA SER A 111 -4.09 -15.44 5.35
C SER A 111 -3.67 -16.22 4.10
N ASP A 112 -3.65 -17.55 4.17
CA ASP A 112 -3.37 -18.51 3.07
C ASP A 112 -1.94 -18.97 2.77
N VAL A 113 -1.12 -19.22 3.80
CA VAL A 113 -0.16 -20.33 3.69
C VAL A 113 -0.47 -21.33 4.78
N SER A 114 -1.22 -22.38 4.39
CA SER A 114 -1.35 -23.66 5.09
C SER A 114 -0.18 -23.84 6.05
N SER A 115 -0.47 -23.69 7.35
CA SER A 115 0.51 -23.84 8.42
C SER A 115 1.12 -25.23 8.29
N ARG A 116 2.22 -25.30 7.55
CA ARG A 116 2.90 -26.54 7.16
C ARG A 116 3.49 -27.07 8.45
N ALA A 117 2.81 -28.02 9.08
CA ALA A 117 3.27 -28.63 10.32
C ALA A 117 4.68 -29.20 10.08
N VAL A 118 5.69 -28.53 10.63
CA VAL A 118 7.08 -28.99 10.56
C VAL A 118 7.27 -30.02 11.66
N PHE A 119 7.19 -31.30 11.30
CA PHE A 119 7.52 -32.40 12.18
C PHE A 119 9.05 -32.50 12.30
N LYS A 120 9.58 -32.42 13.53
CA LYS A 120 11.01 -32.62 13.79
C LYS A 120 11.25 -34.09 14.20
N GLY A 121 12.07 -34.81 13.45
CA GLY A 121 12.41 -36.22 13.66
C GLY A 121 12.64 -36.99 12.35
N GLU A 122 12.99 -38.27 12.42
CA GLU A 122 12.97 -39.15 11.25
C GLU A 122 11.51 -39.52 10.92
N VAL A 123 10.93 -38.86 9.92
CA VAL A 123 9.57 -39.11 9.47
C VAL A 123 9.62 -39.82 8.12
N GLY A 124 9.03 -41.01 8.03
CA GLY A 124 9.03 -41.81 6.80
C GLY A 124 8.07 -41.29 5.73
N GLN A 125 6.86 -40.85 6.12
CA GLN A 125 5.87 -40.35 5.17
C GLN A 125 4.98 -39.29 5.82
N VAL A 126 4.77 -38.18 5.10
CA VAL A 126 3.82 -37.13 5.46
C VAL A 126 2.77 -37.05 4.36
N ILE A 127 1.49 -37.23 4.71
CA ILE A 127 0.37 -37.09 3.78
C ILE A 127 -0.23 -35.69 3.97
N GLN A 128 -0.22 -34.88 2.91
CA GLN A 128 -0.84 -33.55 2.90
C GLN A 128 -2.19 -33.66 2.20
N GLY A 129 -3.29 -33.51 2.95
CA GLY A 129 -4.66 -33.57 2.43
C GLY A 129 -5.57 -34.52 3.20
N LYS A 130 -6.82 -34.68 2.71
CA LYS A 130 -7.80 -35.59 3.31
C LYS A 130 -7.44 -37.04 2.99
N GLN A 131 -7.16 -37.83 4.01
CA GLN A 131 -6.99 -39.28 3.88
C GLN A 131 -8.31 -39.98 4.20
N GLU A 132 -8.93 -40.59 3.20
CA GLU A 132 -10.09 -41.46 3.39
C GLU A 132 -9.62 -42.92 3.33
N VAL A 133 -9.87 -43.67 4.41
CA VAL A 133 -9.44 -45.07 4.51
C VAL A 133 -10.67 -45.96 4.46
N ASN A 134 -10.88 -46.63 3.33
CA ASN A 134 -12.05 -47.47 3.08
C ASN A 134 -11.81 -48.96 3.37
N ALA A 135 -10.81 -49.29 4.19
CA ALA A 135 -10.41 -50.65 4.55
C ALA A 135 -9.85 -50.73 5.99
N PRO A 136 -9.78 -51.92 6.62
CA PRO A 136 -9.20 -52.06 7.96
C PRO A 136 -7.73 -51.65 7.97
N LEU A 137 -7.39 -50.65 8.79
CA LEU A 137 -6.02 -50.16 8.95
C LEU A 137 -5.44 -50.67 10.29
N ALA A 138 -4.28 -51.33 10.23
CA ALA A 138 -3.51 -51.69 11.42
C ALA A 138 -2.35 -50.70 11.61
N ILE A 139 -2.43 -49.87 12.65
CA ILE A 139 -1.35 -48.94 13.03
C ILE A 139 -0.54 -49.60 14.15
N SER A 140 0.69 -49.99 13.86
CA SER A 140 1.63 -50.47 14.87
C SER A 140 2.44 -49.29 15.41
N MET A 141 2.21 -48.92 16.66
CA MET A 141 3.01 -47.91 17.37
C MET A 141 4.10 -48.65 18.16
N GLY A 142 5.36 -48.47 17.78
CA GLY A 142 6.47 -49.15 18.44
C GLY A 142 6.60 -48.74 19.91
N ASP A 143 6.72 -49.73 20.80
CA ASP A 143 7.01 -49.50 22.21
C ASP A 143 8.42 -48.91 22.37
N GLY A 144 8.50 -47.66 22.82
CA GLY A 144 9.76 -46.94 23.01
C GLY A 144 10.67 -47.66 24.02
N ARG A 145 11.82 -48.18 23.57
CA ARG A 145 12.85 -48.77 24.44
C ARG A 145 13.32 -47.74 25.48
N LYS A 146 12.96 -47.94 26.75
CA LYS A 146 13.59 -47.24 27.89
C LYS A 146 15.03 -47.70 28.02
N SER A 147 15.97 -46.84 27.64
CA SER A 147 17.40 -47.01 27.93
C SER A 147 17.63 -46.93 29.44
N LYS A 148 18.10 -48.03 30.05
CA LYS A 148 18.67 -48.05 31.41
C LYS A 148 20.14 -47.63 31.29
N LYS A 149 20.50 -46.49 31.88
CA LYS A 149 21.90 -46.09 32.10
C LYS A 149 22.55 -47.07 33.09
N GLN A 150 23.69 -47.64 32.70
CA GLN A 150 24.73 -48.12 33.61
C GLN A 150 25.64 -46.96 33.99
#